data_AF-A0A0C9ZWZ0-F1
#
_entry.id   AF-A0A0C9ZWZ0-F1
#
_cell.length_a   1.000
_cell.length_b   1.000
_cell.length_c   1.000
_cell.angle_alpha   90.00
_cell.angle_beta   90.00
_cell.angle_gamma   90.00
#
_symmetry.space_group_name_H-M   'P 1'
#
loop_
_entity.id
_entity.type
_entity.pdbx_description
1 polymer ?
#
loop_
_entity_poly.entity_id
_entity_poly.type
_entity_poly.pdbx_seq_one_letter_code
_entity_poly.pdbx_strand_id
1 'polypeptide(L)'
;IALGKKSRKIEASKRKDAMQEMIADADEEDEETIEWEREQLRRGGLDPFATADAAPEKQVYKAAPIPPPTNLPELGPAIERLAQSLAALKASHTSNVNAAASFTDEQGQLDNRETELRDMVAQAETKRSWFADFKEWMESVATFLDEKYPELERLESEHISVLNERAGMITQRRKEDDEDDLSVVFGTPPQRDHQPDELDELGRAVPRADPVTLRKVRRVARVARRKHRQSRSALSEGDCEEEGYSTDSSLPPSDARDYRAAIQRITAGGEELLSDVAAAEFKDPNLGLAKWFGEWRYRYGDSYTGAWGGLGLVGAWEFWVRLELLGWNPLDSSDNLDDFSWYSALHEYSQSFDEDENADTSEPPPDDGDLVSAMISTAVVPRFCKMLESGSFDPYSARDVKRIIDVAEQVEASIGSDHHKFLMILKSVHSVFENATIAAETLLSPFLRFNRPQFDPEAIAARNRLLTRASKLVGVMLRWRKYTGDKLGAGALCVRLINNYALPIARSGWEVGGEQTTRQVSIMNEQSTHELV
;
A
#
# COMPACT_ATOMS: atom_id res chain seq x y z
N ILE A 1 43.62 33.29 -38.96
CA ILE A 1 43.68 32.45 -40.18
C ILE A 1 43.04 31.09 -39.90
N ALA A 2 41.72 31.00 -40.11
CA ALA A 2 40.99 29.75 -40.01
C ALA A 2 41.14 28.89 -41.28
N LEU A 3 41.63 27.66 -41.13
CA LEU A 3 41.85 26.73 -42.27
C LEU A 3 40.67 25.77 -42.54
N GLY A 4 39.56 25.84 -41.80
CA GLY A 4 38.38 24.97 -41.98
C GLY A 4 37.10 25.71 -42.38
N LYS A 5 36.23 25.10 -43.21
CA LYS A 5 34.96 25.72 -43.69
C LYS A 5 34.04 26.22 -42.56
N LYS A 6 33.90 25.46 -41.47
CA LYS A 6 33.13 25.89 -40.28
C LYS A 6 33.81 27.05 -39.54
N SER A 7 35.13 27.02 -39.45
CA SER A 7 35.93 28.07 -38.81
C SER A 7 35.94 29.37 -39.62
N ARG A 8 35.90 29.31 -40.95
CA ARG A 8 35.68 30.48 -41.83
C ARG A 8 34.30 31.11 -41.66
N LYS A 9 33.25 30.31 -41.40
CA LYS A 9 31.90 30.85 -41.14
C LYS A 9 31.83 31.58 -39.80
N ILE A 10 32.54 31.09 -38.78
CA ILE A 10 32.65 31.73 -37.47
C ILE A 10 33.53 33.00 -37.55
N GLU A 11 34.64 32.95 -38.29
CA GLU A 11 35.49 34.13 -38.54
C GLU A 11 34.73 35.19 -39.36
N ALA A 12 33.88 34.78 -40.31
CA ALA A 12 33.01 35.69 -41.05
C ALA A 12 31.88 36.29 -40.20
N SER A 13 31.28 35.50 -39.28
CA SER A 13 30.30 36.03 -38.32
C SER A 13 30.95 37.03 -37.38
N LYS A 14 32.09 36.68 -36.76
CA LYS A 14 32.85 37.61 -35.92
C LYS A 14 33.24 38.88 -36.64
N ARG A 15 33.59 38.79 -37.94
CA ARG A 15 33.89 39.97 -38.76
C ARG A 15 32.64 40.81 -39.04
N LYS A 16 31.48 40.17 -39.18
CA LYS A 16 30.19 40.87 -39.35
C LYS A 16 29.75 41.52 -38.04
N ASP A 17 29.90 40.84 -36.91
CA ASP A 17 29.57 41.35 -35.58
C ASP A 17 30.49 42.52 -35.20
N ALA A 18 31.81 42.39 -35.44
CA ALA A 18 32.75 43.50 -35.28
C ALA A 18 32.47 44.68 -36.23
N MET A 19 31.98 44.41 -37.44
CA MET A 19 31.54 45.47 -38.36
C MET A 19 30.25 46.13 -37.88
N GLN A 20 29.36 45.39 -37.23
CA GLN A 20 28.11 45.91 -36.69
C GLN A 20 28.34 46.73 -35.40
N GLU A 21 29.30 46.33 -34.57
CA GLU A 21 29.78 47.09 -33.41
C GLU A 21 30.42 48.42 -33.84
N MET A 22 31.29 48.41 -34.85
CA MET A 22 31.82 49.66 -35.42
C MET A 22 30.77 50.56 -36.07
N ILE A 23 29.64 50.02 -36.54
CA ILE A 23 28.52 50.85 -37.06
C ILE A 23 27.72 51.45 -35.91
N ALA A 24 27.53 50.72 -34.80
CA ALA A 24 26.86 51.24 -33.61
C ALA A 24 27.70 52.33 -32.92
N ASP A 25 29.03 52.18 -32.87
CA ASP A 25 29.95 53.20 -32.35
C ASP A 25 30.07 54.42 -33.26
N ALA A 26 29.74 54.30 -34.56
CA ALA A 26 29.73 55.42 -35.51
C ALA A 26 28.44 56.27 -35.45
N ASP A 27 27.35 55.75 -34.88
CA ASP A 27 26.14 56.56 -34.65
C ASP A 27 26.27 57.45 -33.39
N GLU A 28 27.33 57.27 -32.58
CA GLU A 28 27.77 58.17 -31.50
C GLU A 28 29.03 58.97 -31.89
N GLU A 29 29.04 59.53 -33.11
CA GLU A 29 30.05 60.48 -33.55
C GLU A 29 30.01 61.77 -32.70
N ASP A 30 30.91 61.86 -31.72
CA ASP A 30 31.20 63.06 -30.94
C ASP A 30 31.61 64.20 -31.89
N GLU A 31 30.81 65.27 -31.95
CA GLU A 31 31.03 66.44 -32.82
C GLU A 31 32.46 66.99 -32.66
N GLU A 32 33.05 66.84 -31.48
CA GLU A 32 34.42 67.26 -31.16
C GLU A 32 35.50 66.47 -31.93
N THR A 33 35.25 65.19 -32.23
CA THR A 33 36.22 64.33 -32.94
C THR A 33 36.23 64.63 -34.44
N ILE A 34 35.06 64.90 -35.02
CA ILE A 34 34.94 65.32 -36.43
C ILE A 34 35.60 66.68 -36.66
N GLU A 35 35.44 67.61 -35.71
CA GLU A 35 36.08 68.93 -35.78
C GLU A 35 37.60 68.83 -35.67
N TRP A 36 38.10 67.95 -34.82
CA TRP A 36 39.54 67.70 -34.69
C TRP A 36 40.14 67.07 -35.96
N GLU A 37 39.47 66.09 -36.57
CA GLU A 37 39.92 65.45 -37.80
C GLU A 37 39.89 66.41 -39.01
N ARG A 38 38.87 67.26 -39.13
CA ARG A 38 38.81 68.31 -40.18
C ARG A 38 39.93 69.32 -40.03
N GLU A 39 40.29 69.69 -38.80
CA GLU A 39 41.35 70.66 -38.55
C GLU A 39 42.76 70.05 -38.77
N GLN A 40 42.93 68.74 -38.56
CA GLN A 40 44.15 68.02 -38.95
C GLN A 40 44.30 67.91 -40.47
N LEU A 41 43.22 67.65 -41.21
CA LEU A 41 43.21 67.65 -42.68
C LEU A 41 43.51 69.03 -43.27
N ARG A 42 43.02 70.11 -42.63
CA ARG A 42 43.32 71.50 -43.01
C ARG A 42 44.78 71.88 -42.76
N ARG A 43 45.40 71.36 -41.70
CA ARG A 43 46.84 71.53 -41.42
C ARG A 43 47.74 70.62 -42.27
N GLY A 44 47.22 69.47 -42.73
CA GLY A 44 47.94 68.46 -43.52
C GLY A 44 48.08 68.75 -45.02
N GLY A 45 47.45 69.82 -45.53
CA GLY A 45 47.74 70.35 -46.87
C GLY A 45 47.26 69.50 -48.06
N LEU A 46 46.22 68.68 -47.91
CA LEU A 46 45.52 68.02 -49.02
C LEU A 46 44.01 68.22 -48.90
N ASP A 47 43.52 69.34 -49.44
CA ASP A 47 42.13 69.45 -49.87
C ASP A 47 42.08 69.44 -51.41
N PRO A 48 41.54 68.39 -52.06
CA PRO A 48 41.45 68.29 -53.51
C PRO A 48 40.39 69.22 -54.14
N PHE A 49 39.67 70.04 -53.37
CA PHE A 49 38.60 70.92 -53.87
C PHE A 49 38.78 72.41 -53.56
N ALA A 50 39.95 72.83 -53.06
CA ALA A 50 40.25 74.25 -52.94
C ALA A 50 40.68 74.84 -54.31
N THR A 51 39.69 75.18 -55.13
CA THR A 51 39.89 76.02 -56.32
C THR A 51 40.43 77.38 -55.91
N ALA A 52 41.60 77.71 -56.46
CA ALA A 52 42.19 79.04 -56.39
C ALA A 52 41.33 80.02 -57.21
N ASP A 53 40.62 80.92 -56.52
CA ASP A 53 40.34 82.29 -56.96
C ASP A 53 39.74 83.10 -55.81
N ALA A 54 40.61 83.68 -54.99
CA ALA A 54 40.37 84.94 -54.31
C ALA A 54 41.72 85.55 -53.93
N ALA A 55 42.22 86.44 -54.78
CA ALA A 55 43.25 87.38 -54.40
C ALA A 55 42.84 88.12 -53.11
N PRO A 56 43.79 88.52 -52.25
CA PRO A 56 43.47 89.16 -50.99
C PRO A 56 42.87 90.55 -51.27
N GLU A 57 41.61 90.76 -50.91
CA GLU A 57 41.19 92.15 -50.64
C GLU A 57 42.04 92.64 -49.48
N LYS A 58 42.82 93.69 -49.72
CA LYS A 58 43.51 94.46 -48.68
C LYS A 58 42.46 94.90 -47.67
N GLN A 59 42.37 94.21 -46.53
CA GLN A 59 41.66 94.74 -45.38
C GLN A 59 42.43 95.97 -44.91
N VAL A 60 41.85 97.13 -45.22
CA VAL A 60 42.19 98.39 -44.55
C VAL A 60 42.11 98.12 -43.05
N TYR A 61 43.15 98.52 -42.32
CA TYR A 61 43.22 98.46 -40.87
C TYR A 61 41.90 98.94 -40.23
N LYS A 62 41.14 98.02 -39.64
CA LYS A 62 40.16 98.34 -38.60
C LYS A 62 40.93 98.30 -37.29
N ALA A 63 41.03 99.44 -36.60
CA ALA A 63 41.52 99.44 -35.23
C ALA A 63 40.71 98.42 -34.42
N ALA A 64 41.40 97.57 -33.65
CA ALA A 64 40.73 96.69 -32.70
C ALA A 64 39.80 97.55 -31.83
N PRO A 65 38.50 97.22 -31.72
CA PRO A 65 37.66 97.85 -30.72
C PRO A 65 38.36 97.64 -29.38
N ILE A 66 38.72 98.74 -28.73
CA ILE A 66 39.27 98.68 -27.38
C ILE A 66 38.24 97.91 -26.57
N PRO A 67 38.60 96.77 -25.94
CA PRO A 67 37.66 96.07 -25.07
C PRO A 67 37.14 97.11 -24.06
N PRO A 68 35.82 97.22 -23.86
CA PRO A 68 35.29 98.17 -22.89
C PRO A 68 36.01 97.92 -21.57
N PRO A 69 36.41 98.96 -20.83
CA PRO A 69 37.19 98.81 -19.62
C PRO A 69 36.49 97.80 -18.72
N THR A 70 37.13 96.66 -18.51
CA THR A 70 36.69 95.70 -17.51
C THR A 70 36.76 96.45 -16.19
N ASN A 71 35.60 96.65 -15.55
CA ASN A 71 35.56 97.24 -14.22
C ASN A 71 36.58 96.50 -13.35
N LEU A 72 37.52 97.24 -12.77
CA LEU A 72 38.49 96.69 -11.82
C LEU A 72 37.69 95.90 -10.78
N PRO A 73 38.03 94.63 -10.51
CA PRO A 73 37.26 93.81 -9.60
C PRO A 73 37.21 94.51 -8.24
N GLU A 74 36.03 95.03 -7.89
CA GLU A 74 35.80 95.53 -6.55
C GLU A 74 36.01 94.34 -5.59
N LEU A 75 36.75 94.57 -4.50
CA LEU A 75 37.13 93.50 -3.58
C LEU A 75 35.90 92.81 -2.98
N GLY A 76 34.79 93.53 -2.79
CA GLY A 76 33.52 93.03 -2.24
C GLY A 76 32.88 91.91 -3.08
N PRO A 77 32.52 92.14 -4.35
CA PRO A 77 31.95 91.12 -5.24
C PRO A 77 32.84 89.88 -5.44
N ALA A 78 34.17 90.04 -5.35
CA ALA A 78 35.12 88.92 -5.42
C ALA A 78 35.11 88.10 -4.12
N ILE A 79 35.03 88.75 -2.95
CA ILE A 79 34.89 88.11 -1.65
C ILE A 79 33.53 87.39 -1.54
N GLU A 80 32.45 87.99 -2.04
CA GLU A 80 31.12 87.36 -2.06
C GLU A 80 31.07 86.12 -2.97
N ARG A 81 31.68 86.19 -4.17
CA ARG A 81 31.83 85.02 -5.04
C ARG A 81 32.65 83.90 -4.40
N LEU A 82 33.73 84.25 -3.71
CA LEU A 82 34.52 83.29 -2.93
C LEU A 82 33.72 82.71 -1.76
N ALA A 83 32.92 83.52 -1.07
CA ALA A 83 32.05 83.04 0.00
C ALA A 83 30.96 82.11 -0.53
N GLN A 84 30.35 82.42 -1.68
CA GLN A 84 29.38 81.56 -2.37
C GLN A 84 30.01 80.25 -2.86
N SER A 85 31.20 80.29 -3.45
CA SER A 85 31.90 79.07 -3.90
C SER A 85 32.31 78.18 -2.73
N LEU A 86 32.74 78.77 -1.61
CA LEU A 86 33.06 78.05 -0.38
C LEU A 86 31.79 77.46 0.25
N ALA A 87 30.67 78.18 0.24
CA ALA A 87 29.37 77.68 0.69
C ALA A 87 28.87 76.51 -0.18
N ALA A 88 28.98 76.62 -1.51
CA ALA A 88 28.64 75.56 -2.45
C ALA A 88 29.55 74.33 -2.27
N LEU A 89 30.85 74.55 -2.08
CA LEU A 89 31.81 73.48 -1.81
C LEU A 89 31.51 72.78 -0.48
N LYS A 90 31.18 73.52 0.58
CA LYS A 90 30.75 72.96 1.87
C LYS A 90 29.46 72.15 1.74
N ALA A 91 28.46 72.66 1.04
CA ALA A 91 27.21 71.95 0.82
C ALA A 91 27.43 70.65 0.02
N SER A 92 28.25 70.71 -1.03
CA SER A 92 28.65 69.53 -1.81
C SER A 92 29.45 68.54 -0.96
N HIS A 93 30.38 69.00 -0.13
CA HIS A 93 31.15 68.13 0.76
C HIS A 93 30.23 67.41 1.77
N THR A 94 29.31 68.12 2.42
CA THR A 94 28.33 67.51 3.33
C THR A 94 27.44 66.50 2.60
N SER A 95 26.98 66.82 1.38
CA SER A 95 26.20 65.89 0.56
C SER A 95 26.99 64.63 0.22
N ASN A 96 28.25 64.77 -0.18
CA ASN A 96 29.12 63.64 -0.52
C ASN A 96 29.47 62.80 0.70
N VAL A 97 29.69 63.41 1.87
CA VAL A 97 29.94 62.71 3.13
C VAL A 97 28.71 61.90 3.55
N ASN A 98 27.51 62.49 3.44
CA ASN A 98 26.28 61.79 3.74
C ASN A 98 26.03 60.62 2.76
N ALA A 99 26.31 60.81 1.47
CA ALA A 99 26.21 59.75 0.46
C ALA A 99 27.24 58.64 0.69
N ALA A 100 28.47 58.98 1.07
CA ALA A 100 29.49 57.98 1.43
C ALA A 100 29.08 57.17 2.67
N ALA A 101 28.49 57.84 3.67
CA ALA A 101 27.95 57.16 4.85
C ALA A 101 26.78 56.23 4.51
N SER A 102 25.85 56.65 3.64
CA SER A 102 24.74 55.79 3.19
C SER A 102 25.23 54.59 2.38
N PHE A 103 26.20 54.77 1.47
CA PHE A 103 26.79 53.64 0.74
C PHE A 103 27.50 52.66 1.65
N THR A 104 28.13 53.14 2.72
CA THR A 104 28.78 52.26 3.72
C THR A 104 27.74 51.42 4.46
N ASP A 105 26.58 52.01 4.82
CA ASP A 105 25.48 51.28 5.45
C ASP A 105 24.83 50.28 4.49
N GLU A 106 24.58 50.68 3.23
CA GLU A 106 24.07 49.79 2.18
C GLU A 106 25.01 48.61 1.92
N GLN A 107 26.33 48.84 1.89
CA GLN A 107 27.31 47.78 1.76
C GLN A 107 27.22 46.79 2.92
N GLY A 108 27.09 47.27 4.16
CA GLY A 108 26.89 46.40 5.32
C GLY A 108 25.58 45.59 5.25
N GLN A 109 24.50 46.19 4.76
CA GLN A 109 23.23 45.47 4.55
C GLN A 109 23.34 44.42 3.43
N LEU A 110 24.07 44.71 2.36
CA LEU A 110 24.32 43.76 1.26
C LEU A 110 25.20 42.60 1.73
N ASP A 111 26.25 42.86 2.48
CA ASP A 111 27.11 41.82 3.07
C ASP A 111 26.29 40.89 3.98
N ASN A 112 25.42 41.44 4.83
CA ASN A 112 24.52 40.63 5.67
C ASN A 112 23.58 39.76 4.83
N ARG A 113 22.91 40.32 3.81
CA ARG A 113 22.04 39.56 2.91
C ARG A 113 22.81 38.51 2.12
N GLU A 114 24.03 38.81 1.69
CA GLU A 114 24.90 37.84 1.01
C GLU A 114 25.23 36.67 1.93
N THR A 115 25.55 36.93 3.20
CA THR A 115 25.81 35.85 4.18
C THR A 115 24.56 35.00 4.42
N GLU A 116 23.38 35.62 4.59
CA GLU A 116 22.11 34.91 4.77
C GLU A 116 21.78 34.03 3.55
N LEU A 117 21.94 34.56 2.33
CA LEU A 117 21.71 33.81 1.10
C LEU A 117 22.69 32.64 0.95
N ARG A 118 23.97 32.82 1.32
CA ARG A 118 24.95 31.73 1.30
C ARG A 118 24.57 30.62 2.28
N ASP A 119 24.10 30.97 3.47
CA ASP A 119 23.64 30.00 4.47
C ASP A 119 22.39 29.25 3.98
N MET A 120 21.42 29.95 3.38
CA MET A 120 20.24 29.33 2.76
C MET A 120 20.62 28.37 1.64
N VAL A 121 21.60 28.73 0.80
CA VAL A 121 22.09 27.87 -0.27
C VAL A 121 22.76 26.62 0.31
N ALA A 122 23.61 26.75 1.32
CA ALA A 122 24.27 25.62 1.97
C ALA A 122 23.26 24.64 2.63
N GLN A 123 22.22 25.16 3.27
CA GLN A 123 21.14 24.35 3.83
C GLN A 123 20.35 23.64 2.73
N ALA A 124 20.05 24.33 1.63
CA ALA A 124 19.36 23.76 0.48
C ALA A 124 20.18 22.67 -0.22
N GLU A 125 21.50 22.85 -0.34
CA GLU A 125 22.43 21.83 -0.86
C GLU A 125 22.49 20.60 0.04
N THR A 126 22.56 20.79 1.36
CA THR A 126 22.53 19.68 2.33
C THR A 126 21.23 18.90 2.22
N LYS A 127 20.09 19.59 2.18
CA LYS A 127 18.76 18.97 1.98
C LYS A 127 18.72 18.20 0.66
N ARG A 128 19.15 18.83 -0.44
CA ARG A 128 19.18 18.19 -1.77
C ARG A 128 20.06 16.95 -1.80
N SER A 129 21.25 17.00 -1.19
CA SER A 129 22.16 15.86 -1.12
C SER A 129 21.51 14.70 -0.39
N TRP A 130 20.94 14.94 0.80
CA TRP A 130 20.27 13.91 1.57
C TRP A 130 19.09 13.28 0.81
N PHE A 131 18.27 14.07 0.12
CA PHE A 131 17.17 13.53 -0.70
C PHE A 131 17.68 12.78 -1.94
N ALA A 132 18.86 13.12 -2.47
CA ALA A 132 19.47 12.36 -3.55
C ALA A 132 19.90 10.97 -3.05
N ASP A 133 20.54 10.91 -1.88
CA ASP A 133 20.96 9.65 -1.25
C ASP A 133 19.73 8.79 -0.87
N PHE A 134 18.72 9.41 -0.25
CA PHE A 134 17.47 8.72 0.10
C PHE A 134 16.77 8.18 -1.15
N LYS A 135 16.75 8.94 -2.25
CA LYS A 135 16.18 8.51 -3.52
C LYS A 135 16.94 7.32 -4.10
N GLU A 136 18.27 7.37 -4.15
CA GLU A 136 19.11 6.27 -4.65
C GLU A 136 18.90 5.00 -3.83
N TRP A 137 18.79 5.14 -2.51
CA TRP A 137 18.45 4.04 -1.62
C TRP A 137 17.04 3.48 -1.88
N MET A 138 16.03 4.34 -2.03
CA MET A 138 14.66 3.92 -2.38
C MET A 138 14.57 3.25 -3.76
N GLU A 139 15.34 3.70 -4.75
CA GLU A 139 15.44 3.03 -6.07
C GLU A 139 16.06 1.63 -5.93
N SER A 140 17.01 1.45 -5.00
CA SER A 140 17.57 0.14 -4.66
C SER A 140 16.54 -0.77 -3.98
N VAL A 141 15.73 -0.23 -3.06
CA VAL A 141 14.59 -0.95 -2.45
C VAL A 141 13.56 -1.35 -3.50
N ALA A 142 13.22 -0.45 -4.42
CA ALA A 142 12.28 -0.75 -5.51
C ALA A 142 12.79 -1.90 -6.39
N THR A 143 14.07 -1.86 -6.78
CA THR A 143 14.69 -2.93 -7.58
C THR A 143 14.72 -4.27 -6.82
N PHE A 144 15.02 -4.23 -5.52
CA PHE A 144 14.98 -5.40 -4.65
C PHE A 144 13.56 -6.00 -4.57
N LEU A 145 12.55 -5.15 -4.38
CA LEU A 145 11.16 -5.59 -4.33
C LEU A 145 10.72 -6.16 -5.68
N ASP A 146 11.06 -5.54 -6.81
CA ASP A 146 10.72 -6.05 -8.15
C ASP A 146 11.24 -7.49 -8.39
N GLU A 147 12.37 -7.85 -7.80
CA GLU A 147 12.93 -9.21 -7.88
C GLU A 147 12.26 -10.18 -6.89
N LYS A 148 12.05 -9.76 -5.63
CA LYS A 148 11.62 -10.64 -4.54
C LYS A 148 10.10 -10.78 -4.37
N TYR A 149 9.33 -9.77 -4.74
CA TYR A 149 7.87 -9.80 -4.64
C TYR A 149 7.25 -10.96 -5.44
N PRO A 150 7.64 -11.22 -6.71
CA PRO A 150 7.09 -12.34 -7.48
C PRO A 150 7.35 -13.71 -6.85
N GLU A 151 8.52 -13.89 -6.21
CA GLU A 151 8.85 -15.14 -5.49
C GLU A 151 7.95 -15.33 -4.26
N LEU A 152 7.71 -14.26 -3.50
CA LEU A 152 6.78 -14.27 -2.37
C LEU A 152 5.35 -14.57 -2.83
N GLU A 153 4.86 -13.90 -3.88
CA GLU A 153 3.52 -14.13 -4.42
C GLU A 153 3.33 -15.56 -4.93
N ARG A 154 4.39 -16.18 -5.48
CA ARG A 154 4.38 -17.58 -5.87
C ARG A 154 4.19 -18.49 -4.64
N LEU A 155 4.91 -18.25 -3.55
CA LEU A 155 4.79 -19.01 -2.30
C LEU A 155 3.42 -18.82 -1.65
N GLU A 156 2.89 -17.59 -1.65
CA GLU A 156 1.53 -17.32 -1.16
C GLU A 156 0.46 -18.01 -1.99
N SER A 157 0.62 -18.03 -3.32
CA SER A 157 -0.28 -18.75 -4.22
C SER A 157 -0.23 -20.26 -3.98
N GLU A 158 0.97 -20.81 -3.71
CA GLU A 158 1.15 -22.22 -3.31
C GLU A 158 0.45 -22.50 -1.98
N HIS A 159 0.57 -21.61 -0.99
CA HIS A 159 -0.13 -21.72 0.29
C HIS A 159 -1.65 -21.76 0.12
N ILE A 160 -2.20 -20.83 -0.67
CA ILE A 160 -3.62 -20.81 -1.01
C ILE A 160 -4.06 -22.09 -1.73
N SER A 161 -3.25 -22.59 -2.67
CA SER A 161 -3.54 -23.85 -3.37
C SER A 161 -3.60 -25.05 -2.41
N VAL A 162 -2.68 -25.15 -1.47
CA VAL A 162 -2.63 -26.22 -0.47
C VAL A 162 -3.85 -26.18 0.48
N LEU A 163 -4.28 -24.98 0.88
CA LEU A 163 -5.51 -24.80 1.66
C LEU A 163 -6.75 -25.25 0.88
N ASN A 164 -6.84 -24.87 -0.40
CA ASN A 164 -7.94 -25.26 -1.28
C ASN A 164 -7.99 -26.77 -1.49
N GLU A 165 -6.85 -27.42 -1.71
CA GLU A 165 -6.79 -28.89 -1.84
C GLU A 165 -7.27 -29.59 -0.56
N ARG A 166 -6.80 -29.14 0.61
CA ARG A 166 -7.28 -29.63 1.91
C ARG A 166 -8.78 -29.47 2.06
N ALA A 167 -9.30 -28.29 1.76
CA ALA A 167 -10.73 -27.99 1.86
C ALA A 167 -11.57 -28.83 0.89
N GLY A 168 -11.07 -29.05 -0.33
CA GLY A 168 -11.67 -29.90 -1.35
C GLY A 168 -11.77 -31.36 -0.90
N MET A 169 -10.68 -31.93 -0.38
CA MET A 169 -10.68 -33.30 0.17
C MET A 169 -11.70 -33.48 1.29
N ILE A 170 -11.75 -32.52 2.22
CA ILE A 170 -12.69 -32.55 3.36
C ILE A 170 -14.14 -32.43 2.87
N THR A 171 -14.42 -31.49 1.97
CA THR A 171 -15.76 -31.22 1.44
C THR A 171 -16.28 -32.39 0.62
N GLN A 172 -15.44 -32.95 -0.25
CA GLN A 172 -15.79 -34.11 -1.08
C GLN A 172 -16.14 -35.31 -0.20
N ARG A 173 -15.32 -35.60 0.82
CA ARG A 173 -15.61 -36.69 1.77
C ARG A 173 -16.93 -36.48 2.51
N ARG A 174 -17.22 -35.25 2.95
CA ARG A 174 -18.48 -34.94 3.66
C ARG A 174 -19.69 -35.12 2.77
N LYS A 175 -19.59 -34.66 1.52
CA LYS A 175 -20.61 -34.83 0.50
C LYS A 175 -20.89 -36.31 0.27
N GLU A 176 -19.86 -37.11 0.06
CA GLU A 176 -19.96 -38.55 -0.09
C GLU A 176 -20.58 -39.24 1.12
N ASP A 177 -20.22 -38.80 2.32
CA ASP A 177 -20.77 -39.31 3.56
C ASP A 177 -22.27 -38.97 3.70
N ASP A 178 -22.68 -37.79 3.25
CA ASP A 178 -24.09 -37.35 3.22
C ASP A 178 -24.89 -38.03 2.11
N GLU A 179 -24.32 -38.27 0.94
CA GLU A 179 -24.97 -39.03 -0.15
C GLU A 179 -25.28 -40.47 0.28
N ASP A 180 -24.40 -41.07 1.07
CA ASP A 180 -24.62 -42.40 1.66
C ASP A 180 -25.77 -42.37 2.65
N ASP A 181 -25.79 -41.41 3.57
CA ASP A 181 -26.85 -41.27 4.58
C ASP A 181 -28.20 -40.92 3.91
N LEU A 182 -28.21 -40.03 2.90
CA LEU A 182 -29.39 -39.68 2.12
C LEU A 182 -29.91 -40.86 1.30
N SER A 183 -29.01 -41.69 0.74
CA SER A 183 -29.39 -42.92 0.04
C SER A 183 -30.10 -43.92 0.96
N VAL A 184 -29.66 -44.03 2.22
CA VAL A 184 -30.30 -44.89 3.23
C VAL A 184 -31.67 -44.34 3.61
N VAL A 185 -31.81 -43.02 3.76
CA VAL A 185 -33.06 -42.37 4.21
C VAL A 185 -34.12 -42.26 3.11
N PHE A 186 -33.73 -41.92 1.88
CA PHE A 186 -34.66 -41.59 0.78
C PHE A 186 -34.60 -42.57 -0.41
N GLY A 187 -33.69 -43.54 -0.36
CA GLY A 187 -33.36 -44.41 -1.49
C GLY A 187 -32.33 -43.77 -2.43
N THR A 188 -31.60 -44.60 -3.17
CA THR A 188 -30.61 -44.13 -4.16
C THR A 188 -31.33 -43.67 -5.45
N PRO A 189 -31.27 -42.38 -5.83
CA PRO A 189 -31.79 -41.92 -7.11
C PRO A 189 -30.97 -42.54 -8.27
N PRO A 190 -31.58 -42.80 -9.43
CA PRO A 190 -30.85 -43.29 -10.60
C PRO A 190 -29.78 -42.27 -11.00
N GLN A 191 -28.52 -42.72 -11.06
CA GLN A 191 -27.43 -41.90 -11.59
C GLN A 191 -27.76 -41.53 -13.05
N ARG A 192 -27.54 -40.25 -13.42
CA ARG A 192 -27.52 -39.88 -14.83
C ARG A 192 -26.22 -40.43 -15.41
N ASP A 193 -26.30 -41.56 -16.10
CA ASP A 193 -25.17 -42.24 -16.75
C ASP A 193 -24.51 -41.37 -17.82
N HIS A 194 -23.59 -40.49 -17.43
CA HIS A 194 -22.68 -39.77 -18.34
C HIS A 194 -21.31 -39.52 -17.69
N GLN A 195 -20.72 -40.51 -17.04
CA GLN A 195 -19.27 -40.51 -16.83
C GLN A 195 -18.65 -41.56 -17.75
N PRO A 196 -17.87 -41.15 -18.77
CA PRO A 196 -17.18 -42.10 -19.63
C PRO A 196 -16.33 -43.05 -18.78
N ASP A 197 -16.27 -44.32 -19.17
CA ASP A 197 -15.42 -45.29 -18.47
C ASP A 197 -13.98 -44.75 -18.46
N GLU A 198 -13.36 -44.74 -17.28
CA GLU A 198 -11.95 -44.37 -17.16
C GLU A 198 -11.15 -45.45 -17.88
N LEU A 199 -10.49 -45.07 -18.97
CA LEU A 199 -9.61 -45.95 -19.71
C LEU A 199 -8.21 -45.83 -19.14
N ASP A 200 -7.55 -46.95 -18.86
CA ASP A 200 -6.14 -46.96 -18.48
C ASP A 200 -5.24 -46.52 -19.65
N GLU A 201 -3.93 -46.38 -19.42
CA GLU A 201 -2.95 -46.00 -20.44
C GLU A 201 -2.90 -46.94 -21.66
N LEU A 202 -3.52 -48.12 -21.55
CA LEU A 202 -3.66 -49.13 -22.60
C LEU A 202 -5.06 -49.13 -23.24
N GLY A 203 -5.91 -48.14 -22.92
CA GLY A 203 -7.25 -47.98 -23.47
C GLY A 203 -8.29 -48.95 -22.90
N ARG A 204 -8.01 -49.62 -21.78
CA ARG A 204 -8.91 -50.61 -21.16
C ARG A 204 -9.72 -49.93 -20.06
N ALA A 205 -11.02 -50.23 -20.00
CA ALA A 205 -11.87 -49.74 -18.93
C ALA A 205 -11.35 -50.23 -17.57
N VAL A 206 -11.01 -49.29 -16.69
CA VAL A 206 -10.68 -49.55 -15.29
C VAL A 206 -11.96 -50.04 -14.60
N PRO A 207 -11.97 -51.24 -13.99
CA PRO A 207 -13.14 -51.72 -13.27
C PRO A 207 -13.51 -50.73 -12.16
N ARG A 208 -14.66 -50.07 -12.31
CA ARG A 208 -15.21 -49.23 -11.25
C ARG A 208 -15.55 -50.12 -10.06
N ALA A 209 -15.05 -49.76 -8.89
CA ALA A 209 -15.41 -50.44 -7.65
C ALA A 209 -16.93 -50.37 -7.48
N ASP A 210 -17.53 -51.49 -7.09
CA ASP A 210 -18.99 -51.59 -6.85
C ASP A 210 -19.40 -50.49 -5.85
N PRO A 211 -20.37 -49.61 -6.19
CA PRO A 211 -20.82 -48.55 -5.30
C PRO A 211 -21.12 -49.06 -3.88
N VAL A 212 -21.68 -50.26 -3.72
CA VAL A 212 -21.97 -50.85 -2.40
C VAL A 212 -20.68 -51.11 -1.61
N THR A 213 -19.62 -51.56 -2.26
CA THR A 213 -18.31 -51.78 -1.62
C THR A 213 -17.67 -50.46 -1.18
N LEU A 214 -17.76 -49.41 -2.01
CA LEU A 214 -17.25 -48.08 -1.69
C LEU A 214 -17.97 -47.49 -0.46
N ARG A 215 -19.30 -47.59 -0.39
CA ARG A 215 -20.07 -47.14 0.79
C ARG A 215 -19.61 -47.85 2.08
N LYS A 216 -19.40 -49.17 2.01
CA LYS A 216 -18.89 -49.95 3.16
C LYS A 216 -17.50 -49.47 3.60
N VAL A 217 -16.59 -49.24 2.66
CA VAL A 217 -15.23 -48.73 2.95
C VAL A 217 -15.30 -47.35 3.61
N ARG A 218 -16.08 -46.40 3.04
CA ARG A 218 -16.26 -45.05 3.61
C ARG A 218 -16.83 -45.10 5.01
N ARG A 219 -17.83 -45.95 5.24
CA ARG A 219 -18.42 -46.13 6.56
C ARG A 219 -17.44 -46.67 7.59
N VAL A 220 -16.66 -47.69 7.24
CA VAL A 220 -15.61 -48.22 8.13
C VAL A 220 -14.59 -47.13 8.44
N ALA A 221 -14.17 -46.36 7.43
CA ALA A 221 -13.25 -45.23 7.62
C ALA A 221 -13.84 -44.17 8.56
N ARG A 222 -15.13 -43.81 8.42
CA ARG A 222 -15.83 -42.87 9.30
C ARG A 222 -15.84 -43.35 10.75
N VAL A 223 -16.16 -44.64 10.97
CA VAL A 223 -16.15 -45.26 12.31
C VAL A 223 -14.74 -45.30 12.90
N ALA A 224 -13.73 -45.60 12.09
CA ALA A 224 -12.33 -45.58 12.53
C ALA A 224 -11.89 -44.17 12.96
N ARG A 225 -12.21 -43.14 12.17
CA ARG A 225 -11.95 -41.73 12.53
C ARG A 225 -12.61 -41.34 13.83
N ARG A 226 -13.88 -41.72 14.03
CA ARG A 226 -14.61 -41.50 15.29
C ARG A 226 -13.91 -42.17 16.47
N LYS A 227 -13.57 -43.46 16.36
CA LYS A 227 -12.89 -44.19 17.44
C LYS A 227 -11.57 -43.54 17.83
N HIS A 228 -10.78 -43.10 16.83
CA HIS A 228 -9.53 -42.40 17.07
C HIS A 228 -9.73 -41.05 17.80
N ARG A 229 -10.80 -40.31 17.49
CA ARG A 229 -11.14 -39.07 18.20
C ARG A 229 -11.62 -39.33 19.62
N GLN A 230 -12.50 -40.31 19.83
CA GLN A 230 -12.99 -40.70 21.15
C GLN A 230 -11.83 -41.13 22.07
N SER A 231 -10.84 -41.87 21.56
CA SER A 231 -9.65 -42.21 22.35
C SER A 231 -8.78 -41.02 22.72
N ARG A 232 -8.81 -39.93 21.94
CA ARG A 232 -8.08 -38.69 22.24
C ARG A 232 -8.87 -37.76 23.17
N SER A 233 -10.20 -37.78 23.09
CA SER A 233 -11.11 -36.92 23.87
C SER A 233 -11.46 -37.48 25.25
N ALA A 234 -11.17 -38.75 25.54
CA ALA A 234 -11.42 -39.38 26.84
C ALA A 234 -10.68 -38.74 28.03
N LEU A 235 -9.87 -37.70 27.81
CA LEU A 235 -9.21 -36.87 28.83
C LEU A 235 -9.99 -35.58 29.19
N SER A 236 -11.14 -35.34 28.56
CA SER A 236 -12.05 -34.23 28.85
C SER A 236 -13.45 -34.79 29.12
N GLU A 237 -13.89 -34.80 30.38
CA GLU A 237 -15.13 -35.45 30.86
C GLU A 237 -16.45 -34.77 30.39
N GLY A 238 -16.38 -33.76 29.50
CA GLY A 238 -17.54 -32.95 29.11
C GLY A 238 -18.18 -33.22 27.74
N ASP A 239 -17.49 -33.89 26.80
CA ASP A 239 -17.97 -34.03 25.42
C ASP A 239 -18.42 -35.47 25.12
N CYS A 240 -19.65 -35.79 25.52
CA CYS A 240 -20.40 -36.88 24.89
C CYS A 240 -20.79 -36.46 23.46
N GLU A 241 -19.82 -36.49 22.52
CA GLU A 241 -20.08 -36.15 21.12
C GLU A 241 -21.04 -37.18 20.48
N GLU A 242 -22.30 -36.76 20.34
CA GLU A 242 -23.35 -37.44 19.57
C GLU A 242 -22.93 -37.62 18.11
N GLU A 243 -23.41 -38.69 17.47
CA GLU A 243 -23.09 -39.02 16.09
C GLU A 243 -23.62 -37.93 15.13
N GLY A 244 -22.71 -37.11 14.58
CA GLY A 244 -23.05 -35.94 13.75
C GLY A 244 -22.59 -34.60 14.33
N TYR A 245 -22.18 -34.55 15.61
CA TYR A 245 -21.52 -33.38 16.22
C TYR A 245 -20.03 -33.27 15.87
N SER A 246 -19.43 -34.35 15.39
CA SER A 246 -17.99 -34.41 15.16
C SER A 246 -17.54 -33.62 13.94
N THR A 247 -16.56 -32.74 14.11
CA THR A 247 -15.91 -32.02 13.00
C THR A 247 -15.11 -33.03 12.17
N ASP A 248 -15.69 -33.53 11.08
CA ASP A 248 -14.96 -34.39 10.14
C ASP A 248 -14.05 -33.51 9.26
N SER A 249 -13.14 -32.74 9.86
CA SER A 249 -12.12 -31.92 9.21
C SER A 249 -10.73 -32.57 9.22
N SER A 250 -10.57 -33.66 9.99
CA SER A 250 -9.30 -34.39 10.03
C SER A 250 -9.01 -35.05 8.69
N LEU A 251 -7.85 -34.79 8.10
CA LEU A 251 -7.35 -35.52 6.93
C LEU A 251 -6.92 -36.95 7.32
N PRO A 252 -6.94 -37.91 6.38
CA PRO A 252 -6.25 -39.18 6.54
C PRO A 252 -4.77 -39.01 6.93
N PRO A 253 -4.16 -39.96 7.67
CA PRO A 253 -2.79 -39.79 8.15
C PRO A 253 -1.72 -39.55 7.07
N SER A 254 -1.91 -40.07 5.85
CA SER A 254 -1.02 -39.80 4.71
C SER A 254 -1.14 -38.33 4.28
N ASP A 255 -2.34 -37.93 3.86
CA ASP A 255 -2.62 -36.57 3.40
C ASP A 255 -2.33 -35.51 4.46
N ALA A 256 -2.52 -35.84 5.75
CA ALA A 256 -2.15 -34.96 6.86
C ALA A 256 -0.63 -34.77 7.02
N ARG A 257 0.18 -35.76 6.63
CA ARG A 257 1.65 -35.62 6.57
C ARG A 257 2.05 -34.83 5.34
N ASP A 258 1.41 -35.08 4.20
CA ASP A 258 1.70 -34.39 2.95
C ASP A 258 1.36 -32.90 3.04
N TYR A 259 0.20 -32.56 3.63
CA TYR A 259 -0.19 -31.19 3.97
C TYR A 259 0.85 -30.51 4.86
N ARG A 260 1.27 -31.15 5.95
CA ARG A 260 2.30 -30.58 6.85
C ARG A 260 3.63 -30.38 6.15
N ALA A 261 4.05 -31.33 5.31
CA ALA A 261 5.27 -31.22 4.52
C ALA A 261 5.16 -30.08 3.48
N ALA A 262 3.98 -29.86 2.89
CA ALA A 262 3.74 -28.76 1.98
C ALA A 262 3.83 -27.40 2.69
N ILE A 263 3.17 -27.23 3.84
CA ILE A 263 3.28 -26.01 4.64
C ILE A 263 4.72 -25.75 5.07
N GLN A 264 5.44 -26.79 5.54
CA GLN A 264 6.85 -26.67 5.92
C GLN A 264 7.75 -26.24 4.75
N ARG A 265 7.50 -26.75 3.53
CA ARG A 265 8.23 -26.35 2.34
C ARG A 265 7.99 -24.87 2.00
N ILE A 266 6.76 -24.41 2.14
CA ILE A 266 6.40 -23.01 1.87
C ILE A 266 7.08 -22.08 2.88
N THR A 267 7.01 -22.39 4.17
CA THR A 267 7.66 -21.59 5.22
C THR A 267 9.18 -21.58 5.05
N ALA A 268 9.81 -22.74 4.79
CA ALA A 268 11.24 -22.82 4.51
C ALA A 268 11.63 -22.04 3.24
N GLY A 269 10.78 -22.04 2.22
CA GLY A 269 10.97 -21.23 1.02
C GLY A 269 10.95 -19.72 1.31
N GLY A 270 10.14 -19.27 2.28
CA GLY A 270 10.16 -17.89 2.76
C GLY A 270 11.45 -17.53 3.50
N GLU A 271 11.96 -18.43 4.34
CA GLU A 271 13.25 -18.25 5.03
C GLU A 271 14.43 -18.19 4.05
N GLU A 272 14.37 -18.98 2.96
CA GLU A 272 15.40 -19.02 1.91
C GLU A 272 15.33 -17.79 0.97
N LEU A 273 14.17 -17.12 0.87
CA LEU A 273 13.92 -16.02 -0.06
C LEU A 273 14.89 -14.84 0.09
N LEU A 274 15.39 -14.61 1.30
CA LEU A 274 16.36 -13.55 1.64
C LEU A 274 17.78 -14.08 1.88
N SER A 275 18.05 -15.35 1.57
CA SER A 275 19.35 -15.99 1.84
C SER A 275 20.50 -15.45 1.00
N ASP A 276 20.20 -15.01 -0.23
CA ASP A 276 21.12 -14.40 -1.20
C ASP A 276 21.40 -12.92 -0.92
N VAL A 277 20.57 -12.27 -0.11
CA VAL A 277 20.74 -10.87 0.28
C VAL A 277 21.89 -10.76 1.30
N ALA A 278 22.91 -9.95 1.02
CA ALA A 278 24.02 -9.75 1.96
C ALA A 278 23.78 -8.59 2.94
N ALA A 279 23.08 -7.54 2.49
CA ALA A 279 22.87 -6.32 3.24
C ALA A 279 21.77 -6.50 4.30
N ALA A 280 22.09 -6.19 5.56
CA ALA A 280 21.17 -6.38 6.69
C ALA A 280 19.94 -5.45 6.61
N GLU A 281 20.09 -4.26 6.05
CA GLU A 281 19.02 -3.26 5.88
C GLU A 281 17.90 -3.69 4.92
N PHE A 282 18.15 -4.69 4.07
CA PHE A 282 17.14 -5.30 3.19
C PHE A 282 16.51 -6.55 3.83
N LYS A 283 17.14 -7.13 4.86
CA LYS A 283 16.59 -8.27 5.61
C LYS A 283 15.65 -7.81 6.72
N ASP A 284 16.07 -6.78 7.44
CA ASP A 284 15.32 -6.21 8.55
C ASP A 284 14.87 -4.78 8.19
N PRO A 285 13.56 -4.55 8.01
CA PRO A 285 13.05 -3.24 7.65
C PRO A 285 13.28 -2.18 8.74
N ASN A 286 13.56 -2.58 9.99
CA ASN A 286 13.91 -1.63 11.06
C ASN A 286 15.27 -0.97 10.82
N LEU A 287 16.22 -1.71 10.23
CA LEU A 287 17.56 -1.19 9.96
C LEU A 287 17.62 -0.33 8.70
N GLY A 288 16.71 -0.56 7.75
CA GLY A 288 16.61 0.16 6.49
C GLY A 288 15.49 1.20 6.47
N LEU A 289 14.25 0.74 6.27
CA LEU A 289 13.07 1.60 6.09
C LEU A 289 12.81 2.50 7.28
N ALA A 290 12.70 1.95 8.50
CA ALA A 290 12.43 2.77 9.68
C ALA A 290 13.51 3.83 9.90
N LYS A 291 14.77 3.50 9.64
CA LYS A 291 15.88 4.45 9.75
C LYS A 291 15.73 5.60 8.75
N TRP A 292 15.59 5.31 7.46
CA TRP A 292 15.51 6.35 6.43
C TRP A 292 14.23 7.19 6.53
N PHE A 293 13.08 6.55 6.73
CA PHE A 293 11.81 7.27 6.90
C PHE A 293 11.76 8.02 8.24
N GLY A 294 12.38 7.48 9.29
CA GLY A 294 12.52 8.13 10.59
C GLY A 294 13.40 9.38 10.50
N GLU A 295 14.55 9.29 9.82
CA GLU A 295 15.40 10.45 9.53
C GLU A 295 14.68 11.48 8.66
N TRP A 296 13.89 11.04 7.68
CA TRP A 296 13.06 11.92 6.85
C TRP A 296 12.05 12.69 7.69
N ARG A 297 11.30 11.97 8.54
CA ARG A 297 10.28 12.51 9.44
C ARG A 297 10.89 13.50 10.43
N TYR A 298 12.05 13.15 11.01
CA TYR A 298 12.77 13.99 11.97
C TYR A 298 13.36 15.26 11.34
N ARG A 299 14.09 15.14 10.22
CA ARG A 299 14.80 16.29 9.63
C ARG A 299 13.91 17.17 8.76
N TYR A 300 12.90 16.59 8.11
CA TYR A 300 12.09 17.26 7.09
C TYR A 300 10.60 16.91 7.21
N GLY A 301 10.03 16.99 8.42
CA GLY A 301 8.64 16.65 8.72
C GLY A 301 7.60 17.26 7.77
N ASP A 302 7.70 18.55 7.43
CA ASP A 302 6.79 19.20 6.47
C ASP A 302 6.77 18.50 5.11
N SER A 303 7.95 18.04 4.65
CA SER A 303 8.08 17.31 3.39
C SER A 303 7.59 15.87 3.52
N TYR A 304 7.74 15.25 4.68
CA TYR A 304 7.26 13.91 4.98
C TYR A 304 5.73 13.87 4.92
N THR A 305 5.07 14.74 5.70
CA THR A 305 3.60 14.87 5.70
C THR A 305 3.11 15.35 4.34
N GLY A 306 3.77 16.35 3.73
CA GLY A 306 3.37 16.85 2.41
C GLY A 306 3.47 15.83 1.26
N ALA A 307 4.24 14.76 1.45
CA ALA A 307 4.41 13.68 0.49
C ALA A 307 3.72 12.37 0.92
N TRP A 308 2.88 12.38 1.96
CA TRP A 308 2.20 11.19 2.50
C TRP A 308 3.20 10.10 2.92
N GLY A 309 4.26 10.50 3.65
CA GLY A 309 5.39 9.65 4.02
C GLY A 309 4.98 8.39 4.80
N GLY A 310 3.97 8.49 5.67
CA GLY A 310 3.42 7.35 6.41
C GLY A 310 2.80 6.30 5.49
N LEU A 311 2.00 6.73 4.51
CA LEU A 311 1.43 5.83 3.50
C LEU A 311 2.51 5.20 2.62
N GLY A 312 3.53 5.97 2.25
CA GLY A 312 4.70 5.48 1.52
C GLY A 312 5.46 4.40 2.29
N LEU A 313 5.62 4.58 3.61
CA LEU A 313 6.25 3.61 4.49
C LEU A 313 5.46 2.30 4.56
N VAL A 314 4.12 2.38 4.74
CA VAL A 314 3.24 1.20 4.75
C VAL A 314 3.36 0.43 3.43
N GLY A 315 3.36 1.12 2.30
CA GLY A 315 3.51 0.49 0.98
C GLY A 315 4.86 -0.21 0.80
N ALA A 316 5.95 0.39 1.27
CA ALA A 316 7.26 -0.25 1.21
C ALA A 316 7.34 -1.45 2.16
N TRP A 317 6.87 -1.30 3.41
CA TRP A 317 6.97 -2.32 4.46
C TRP A 317 6.10 -3.56 4.20
N GLU A 318 5.08 -3.45 3.35
CA GLU A 318 4.12 -4.52 3.04
C GLU A 318 4.79 -5.87 2.73
N PHE A 319 5.90 -5.85 1.98
CA PHE A 319 6.63 -7.07 1.61
C PHE A 319 7.07 -7.89 2.84
N TRP A 320 7.69 -7.24 3.83
CA TRP A 320 8.18 -7.92 5.02
C TRP A 320 7.04 -8.44 5.89
N VAL A 321 5.94 -7.70 5.99
CA VAL A 321 4.74 -8.16 6.70
C VAL A 321 4.16 -9.40 6.03
N ARG A 322 4.02 -9.40 4.70
CA ARG A 322 3.51 -10.55 3.96
C ARG A 322 4.43 -11.76 4.05
N LEU A 323 5.75 -11.54 4.06
CA LEU A 323 6.75 -12.58 4.27
C LEU A 323 6.63 -13.21 5.66
N GLU A 324 6.49 -12.39 6.71
CA GLU A 324 6.31 -12.89 8.09
C GLU A 324 5.00 -13.67 8.26
N LEU A 325 3.94 -13.25 7.57
CA LEU A 325 2.66 -13.96 7.58
C LEU A 325 2.67 -15.25 6.73
N LEU A 326 3.76 -15.57 6.02
CA LEU A 326 3.83 -16.74 5.13
C LEU A 326 3.62 -18.05 5.90
N GLY A 327 2.61 -18.84 5.50
CA GLY A 327 2.24 -20.08 6.17
C GLY A 327 1.46 -19.93 7.48
N TRP A 328 1.22 -18.69 7.95
CA TRP A 328 0.36 -18.45 9.11
C TRP A 328 -1.11 -18.76 8.78
N ASN A 329 -1.76 -19.56 9.64
CA ASN A 329 -3.20 -19.76 9.62
C ASN A 329 -3.80 -19.43 10.99
N PRO A 330 -4.53 -18.31 11.13
CA PRO A 330 -5.03 -17.85 12.44
C PRO A 330 -6.07 -18.78 13.07
N LEU A 331 -6.65 -19.71 12.30
CA LEU A 331 -7.62 -20.68 12.84
C LEU A 331 -6.94 -21.91 13.47
N ASP A 332 -5.71 -22.20 13.04
CA ASP A 332 -4.92 -23.33 13.53
C ASP A 332 -3.94 -22.91 14.63
N SER A 333 -3.33 -21.73 14.53
CA SER A 333 -2.42 -21.17 15.54
C SER A 333 -3.16 -20.52 16.71
N SER A 334 -2.42 -20.20 17.78
CA SER A 334 -2.91 -19.41 18.92
C SER A 334 -2.33 -18.00 18.96
N ASP A 335 -1.54 -17.66 17.94
CA ASP A 335 -0.76 -16.43 17.89
C ASP A 335 -1.70 -15.29 17.51
N ASN A 336 -1.63 -14.21 18.29
CA ASN A 336 -2.38 -13.00 18.05
C ASN A 336 -1.63 -12.12 17.04
N LEU A 337 -2.30 -11.07 16.56
CA LEU A 337 -1.71 -10.16 15.59
C LEU A 337 -0.57 -9.29 16.17
N ASP A 338 -0.61 -9.03 17.47
CA ASP A 338 0.40 -8.26 18.22
C ASP A 338 1.68 -9.06 18.54
N ASP A 339 1.64 -10.39 18.41
CA ASP A 339 2.80 -11.26 18.61
C ASP A 339 3.84 -11.14 17.48
N PHE A 340 3.45 -10.58 16.32
CA PHE A 340 4.32 -10.44 15.16
C PHE A 340 5.32 -9.29 15.30
N SER A 341 6.52 -9.49 14.76
CA SER A 341 7.60 -8.50 14.83
C SER A 341 7.27 -7.21 14.08
N TRP A 342 6.59 -7.31 12.93
CA TRP A 342 6.14 -6.15 12.18
C TRP A 342 5.16 -5.26 12.97
N TYR A 343 4.33 -5.84 13.84
CA TYR A 343 3.34 -5.11 14.63
C TYR A 343 4.05 -4.18 15.62
N SER A 344 4.96 -4.77 16.41
CA SER A 344 5.75 -4.02 17.38
C SER A 344 6.64 -2.97 16.70
N ALA A 345 7.25 -3.31 15.58
CA ALA A 345 8.11 -2.39 14.80
C ALA A 345 7.37 -1.15 14.29
N LEU A 346 6.21 -1.33 13.66
CA LEU A 346 5.41 -0.21 13.15
C LEU A 346 4.81 0.62 14.28
N HIS A 347 4.41 -0.03 15.38
CA HIS A 347 3.93 0.65 16.56
C HIS A 347 5.04 1.51 17.20
N GLU A 348 6.25 0.98 17.39
CA GLU A 348 7.40 1.73 17.91
C GLU A 348 7.78 2.91 16.99
N TYR A 349 7.79 2.69 15.67
CA TYR A 349 8.01 3.78 14.71
C TYR A 349 6.96 4.88 14.84
N SER A 350 5.68 4.52 15.02
CA SER A 350 4.60 5.49 15.20
C SER A 350 4.76 6.31 16.49
N GLN A 351 5.18 5.67 17.59
CA GLN A 351 5.32 6.28 18.93
C GLN A 351 6.59 7.10 19.13
N SER A 352 7.70 6.72 18.48
CA SER A 352 9.02 7.35 18.65
C SER A 352 9.08 8.87 18.34
N PHE A 353 8.01 9.43 17.78
CA PHE A 353 7.85 10.86 17.51
C PHE A 353 7.06 11.60 18.59
N ASP A 354 6.24 10.89 19.39
CA ASP A 354 5.34 11.47 20.40
C ASP A 354 6.03 11.67 21.77
N GLU A 355 7.19 11.04 22.02
CA GLU A 355 7.86 11.07 23.33
C GLU A 355 8.81 12.27 23.56
N ASP A 356 9.07 13.13 22.56
CA ASP A 356 9.89 14.33 22.79
C ASP A 356 9.07 15.42 23.53
N GLU A 357 9.51 15.71 24.77
CA GLU A 357 8.91 16.50 25.87
C GLU A 357 8.39 17.94 25.60
N ASN A 358 8.15 18.36 24.35
CA ASN A 358 7.65 19.71 24.02
C ASN A 358 6.30 19.73 23.27
N ALA A 359 5.60 18.60 23.14
CA ALA A 359 4.39 18.48 22.34
C ALA A 359 3.08 18.50 23.14
N ASP A 360 2.94 19.30 24.20
CA ASP A 360 1.64 19.49 24.90
C ASP A 360 0.63 20.33 24.08
N THR A 361 0.87 20.52 22.77
CA THR A 361 0.04 21.37 21.88
C THR A 361 -0.04 20.94 20.41
N SER A 362 0.66 19.89 19.98
CA SER A 362 0.53 19.39 18.60
C SER A 362 -0.31 18.11 18.60
N GLU A 363 -1.56 18.23 18.13
CA GLU A 363 -2.31 17.07 17.63
C GLU A 363 -1.38 16.26 16.71
N PRO A 364 -1.39 14.91 16.78
CA PRO A 364 -0.68 14.08 15.82
C PRO A 364 -1.00 14.60 14.41
N PRO A 365 -0.01 14.72 13.51
CA PRO A 365 -0.28 15.12 12.13
C PRO A 365 -1.45 14.29 11.59
N PRO A 366 -2.48 14.89 10.97
CA PRO A 366 -3.70 14.19 10.55
C PRO A 366 -3.47 12.98 9.61
N ASP A 367 -2.24 12.79 9.16
CA ASP A 367 -1.80 11.86 8.13
C ASP A 367 -0.81 10.80 8.64
N ASP A 368 -0.31 10.94 9.88
CA ASP A 368 0.43 9.88 10.60
C ASP A 368 -0.58 8.98 11.32
N GLY A 369 -1.59 8.52 10.57
CA GLY A 369 -2.56 7.55 11.07
C GLY A 369 -1.85 6.30 11.61
N ASP A 370 -2.54 5.55 12.46
CA ASP A 370 -2.03 4.29 13.00
C ASP A 370 -1.52 3.38 11.86
N LEU A 371 -0.19 3.32 11.71
CA LEU A 371 0.48 2.59 10.63
C LEU A 371 0.20 1.09 10.73
N VAL A 372 -0.01 0.60 11.96
CA VAL A 372 -0.44 -0.77 12.21
C VAL A 372 -1.83 -0.97 11.64
N SER A 373 -2.78 -0.08 11.94
CA SER A 373 -4.13 -0.10 11.36
C SER A 373 -4.11 -0.08 9.82
N ALA A 374 -3.27 0.78 9.23
CA ALA A 374 -3.08 0.85 7.79
C ALA A 374 -2.53 -0.47 7.21
N MET A 375 -1.51 -1.06 7.85
CA MET A 375 -0.91 -2.33 7.44
C MET A 375 -1.91 -3.50 7.54
N ILE A 376 -2.72 -3.52 8.58
CA ILE A 376 -3.79 -4.51 8.75
C ILE A 376 -4.79 -4.40 7.59
N SER A 377 -5.20 -3.18 7.28
CA SER A 377 -6.14 -2.86 6.20
C SER A 377 -5.60 -3.22 4.81
N THR A 378 -4.31 -2.98 4.53
CA THR A 378 -3.69 -3.15 3.21
C THR A 378 -3.12 -4.55 2.98
N ALA A 379 -2.45 -5.15 3.95
CA ALA A 379 -1.73 -6.42 3.80
C ALA A 379 -2.43 -7.61 4.46
N VAL A 380 -2.85 -7.47 5.73
CA VAL A 380 -3.38 -8.59 6.53
C VAL A 380 -4.78 -9.00 6.07
N VAL A 381 -5.70 -8.04 5.99
CA VAL A 381 -7.12 -8.30 5.68
C VAL A 381 -7.30 -8.95 4.30
N PRO A 382 -6.72 -8.43 3.19
CA PRO A 382 -6.91 -9.04 1.87
C PRO A 382 -6.39 -10.48 1.80
N ARG A 383 -5.26 -10.75 2.47
CA ARG A 383 -4.68 -12.08 2.56
C ARG A 383 -5.58 -13.02 3.36
N PHE A 384 -6.09 -12.55 4.49
CA PHE A 384 -7.00 -13.35 5.31
C PHE A 384 -8.31 -13.67 4.58
N CYS A 385 -8.91 -12.70 3.88
CA CYS A 385 -10.09 -12.94 3.03
C CYS A 385 -9.83 -14.03 1.98
N LYS A 386 -8.69 -13.98 1.28
CA LYS A 386 -8.29 -15.03 0.31
C LYS A 386 -8.17 -16.40 0.98
N MET A 387 -7.62 -16.47 2.19
CA MET A 387 -7.51 -17.72 2.94
C MET A 387 -8.87 -18.30 3.35
N LEU A 388 -9.81 -17.44 3.79
CA LEU A 388 -11.18 -17.85 4.11
C LEU A 388 -11.89 -18.42 2.87
N GLU A 389 -11.78 -17.72 1.74
CA GLU A 389 -12.36 -18.14 0.45
C GLU A 389 -11.74 -19.45 -0.06
N SER A 390 -10.47 -19.70 0.27
CA SER A 390 -9.73 -20.91 -0.11
C SER A 390 -9.94 -22.08 0.86
N GLY A 391 -10.89 -21.95 1.80
CA GLY A 391 -11.30 -23.05 2.67
C GLY A 391 -10.44 -23.26 3.91
N SER A 392 -9.76 -22.22 4.39
CA SER A 392 -9.14 -22.25 5.72
C SER A 392 -10.18 -22.42 6.84
N PHE A 393 -11.34 -21.76 6.71
CA PHE A 393 -12.43 -21.81 7.68
C PHE A 393 -13.39 -22.98 7.41
N ASP A 394 -13.54 -23.88 8.36
CA ASP A 394 -14.56 -24.94 8.31
C ASP A 394 -15.87 -24.50 8.99
N PRO A 395 -16.99 -24.32 8.24
CA PRO A 395 -18.26 -23.87 8.80
C PRO A 395 -18.93 -24.91 9.71
N TYR A 396 -18.40 -26.14 9.75
CA TYR A 396 -18.85 -27.19 10.68
C TYR A 396 -17.90 -27.34 11.87
N SER A 397 -16.92 -26.46 12.07
CA SER A 397 -16.00 -26.53 13.20
C SER A 397 -16.33 -25.51 14.30
N ALA A 398 -16.64 -26.02 15.49
CA ALA A 398 -16.88 -25.17 16.66
C ALA A 398 -15.61 -24.50 17.20
N ARG A 399 -14.42 -25.03 16.87
CA ARG A 399 -13.13 -24.41 17.18
C ARG A 399 -12.89 -23.24 16.24
N ASP A 400 -13.07 -23.47 14.94
CA ASP A 400 -12.78 -22.46 13.92
C ASP A 400 -13.72 -21.25 14.06
N VAL A 401 -14.99 -21.45 14.43
CA VAL A 401 -15.91 -20.32 14.69
C VAL A 401 -15.50 -19.47 15.90
N LYS A 402 -14.87 -20.08 16.92
CA LYS A 402 -14.35 -19.28 18.05
C LYS A 402 -13.15 -18.47 17.59
N ARG A 403 -12.21 -19.12 16.90
CA ARG A 403 -11.00 -18.47 16.38
C ARG A 403 -11.30 -17.35 15.39
N ILE A 404 -12.25 -17.53 14.47
CA ILE A 404 -12.63 -16.48 13.52
C ILE A 404 -13.30 -15.29 14.21
N ILE A 405 -14.02 -15.50 15.33
CA ILE A 405 -14.55 -14.42 16.15
C ILE A 405 -13.39 -13.68 16.84
N ASP A 406 -12.48 -14.41 17.49
CA ASP A 406 -11.29 -13.81 18.14
C ASP A 406 -10.48 -12.95 17.16
N VAL A 407 -10.25 -13.44 15.94
CA VAL A 407 -9.52 -12.72 14.89
C VAL A 407 -10.31 -11.52 14.38
N ALA A 408 -11.62 -11.66 14.21
CA ALA A 408 -12.48 -10.55 13.80
C ALA A 408 -12.49 -9.44 14.86
N GLU A 409 -12.54 -9.79 16.15
CA GLU A 409 -12.46 -8.84 17.26
C GLU A 409 -11.11 -8.11 17.28
N GLN A 410 -9.99 -8.81 17.04
CA GLN A 410 -8.66 -8.19 16.94
C GLN A 410 -8.57 -7.20 15.77
N VAL A 411 -9.10 -7.58 14.60
CA VAL A 411 -9.13 -6.67 13.44
C VAL A 411 -10.07 -5.49 13.71
N GLU A 412 -11.26 -5.74 14.26
CA GLU A 412 -12.23 -4.69 14.63
C GLU A 412 -11.62 -3.67 15.61
N ALA A 413 -10.89 -4.14 16.61
CA ALA A 413 -10.19 -3.29 17.56
C ALA A 413 -9.11 -2.41 16.90
N SER A 414 -8.48 -2.90 15.83
CA SER A 414 -7.37 -2.21 15.16
C SER A 414 -7.81 -1.23 14.07
N ILE A 415 -8.82 -1.58 13.25
CA ILE A 415 -9.26 -0.74 12.10
C ILE A 415 -10.64 -0.10 12.28
N GLY A 416 -11.39 -0.50 13.32
CA GLY A 416 -12.74 -0.02 13.60
C GLY A 416 -13.86 -0.80 12.89
N SER A 417 -15.04 -0.82 13.52
CA SER A 417 -16.21 -1.61 13.11
C SER A 417 -16.87 -1.17 11.80
N ASP A 418 -16.69 0.09 11.41
CA ASP A 418 -17.30 0.68 10.20
C ASP A 418 -16.36 0.67 8.99
N HIS A 419 -15.13 0.18 9.16
CA HIS A 419 -14.14 0.16 8.10
C HIS A 419 -14.51 -0.87 7.01
N HIS A 420 -14.44 -0.47 5.74
CA HIS A 420 -14.87 -1.33 4.63
C HIS A 420 -14.06 -2.64 4.52
N LYS A 421 -12.80 -2.64 4.96
CA LYS A 421 -11.97 -3.86 5.02
C LYS A 421 -12.44 -4.82 6.09
N PHE A 422 -12.88 -4.34 7.25
CA PHE A 422 -13.49 -5.19 8.26
C PHE A 422 -14.77 -5.86 7.71
N LEU A 423 -15.60 -5.09 7.01
CA LEU A 423 -16.78 -5.63 6.31
C LEU A 423 -16.42 -6.71 5.27
N MET A 424 -15.24 -6.66 4.65
CA MET A 424 -14.78 -7.72 3.74
C MET A 424 -14.57 -9.04 4.48
N ILE A 425 -13.99 -9.04 5.69
CA ILE A 425 -13.86 -10.26 6.51
C ILE A 425 -15.24 -10.83 6.80
N LEU A 426 -16.16 -9.99 7.28
CA LEU A 426 -17.53 -10.42 7.59
C LEU A 426 -18.21 -11.04 6.38
N LYS A 427 -18.01 -10.45 5.19
CA LYS A 427 -18.54 -10.96 3.92
C LYS A 427 -17.90 -12.27 3.50
N SER A 428 -16.58 -12.44 3.66
CA SER A 428 -15.89 -13.70 3.35
C SER A 428 -16.40 -14.83 4.26
N VAL A 429 -16.56 -14.60 5.56
CA VAL A 429 -17.13 -15.59 6.48
C VAL A 429 -18.59 -15.91 6.13
N HIS A 430 -19.41 -14.90 5.83
CA HIS A 430 -20.78 -15.10 5.38
C HIS A 430 -20.85 -15.94 4.09
N SER A 431 -19.95 -15.70 3.12
CA SER A 431 -19.89 -16.46 1.88
C SER A 431 -19.61 -17.94 2.13
N VAL A 432 -18.75 -18.28 3.11
CA VAL A 432 -18.51 -19.68 3.49
C VAL A 432 -19.79 -20.35 4.01
N PHE A 433 -20.56 -19.65 4.85
CA PHE A 433 -21.86 -20.15 5.35
C PHE A 433 -22.90 -20.29 4.25
N GLU A 434 -22.99 -19.32 3.35
CA GLU A 434 -23.88 -19.35 2.20
C GLU A 434 -23.56 -20.54 1.29
N ASN A 435 -22.28 -20.74 0.95
CA ASN A 435 -21.82 -21.84 0.13
C ASN A 435 -22.12 -23.20 0.78
N ALA A 436 -21.91 -23.35 2.09
CA ALA A 436 -22.25 -24.56 2.82
C ALA A 436 -23.76 -24.86 2.80
N THR A 437 -24.60 -23.82 2.92
CA THR A 437 -26.07 -23.93 2.86
C THR A 437 -26.53 -24.35 1.47
N ILE A 438 -26.02 -23.69 0.42
CA ILE A 438 -26.33 -24.01 -0.97
C ILE A 438 -25.89 -25.43 -1.32
N ALA A 439 -24.70 -25.85 -0.87
CA ALA A 439 -24.20 -27.20 -1.11
C ALA A 439 -25.11 -28.26 -0.47
N ALA A 440 -25.56 -28.04 0.77
CA ALA A 440 -26.48 -28.95 1.46
C ALA A 440 -27.84 -29.05 0.74
N GLU A 441 -28.43 -27.92 0.35
CA GLU A 441 -29.68 -27.89 -0.42
C GLU A 441 -29.57 -28.60 -1.78
N THR A 442 -28.49 -28.31 -2.50
CA THR A 442 -28.21 -28.90 -3.82
C THR A 442 -28.04 -30.40 -3.72
N LEU A 443 -27.39 -30.88 -2.66
CA LEU A 443 -27.19 -32.31 -2.40
C LEU A 443 -28.51 -33.02 -2.10
N LEU A 444 -29.39 -32.41 -1.31
CA LEU A 444 -30.66 -33.00 -0.88
C LEU A 444 -31.71 -33.06 -2.01
N SER A 445 -31.71 -32.08 -2.92
CA SER A 445 -32.78 -31.90 -3.93
C SER A 445 -33.11 -33.16 -4.76
N PRO A 446 -32.13 -33.94 -5.30
CA PRO A 446 -32.42 -35.14 -6.07
C PRO A 446 -33.07 -36.26 -5.24
N PHE A 447 -32.67 -36.39 -3.98
CA PHE A 447 -33.18 -37.42 -3.06
C PHE A 447 -34.63 -37.14 -2.66
N LEU A 448 -34.98 -35.86 -2.41
CA LEU A 448 -36.37 -35.47 -2.13
C LEU A 448 -37.29 -35.70 -3.34
N ARG A 449 -36.79 -35.49 -4.57
CA ARG A 449 -37.56 -35.76 -5.79
C ARG A 449 -37.79 -37.24 -6.02
N PHE A 450 -36.82 -38.08 -5.67
CA PHE A 450 -36.92 -39.52 -5.83
C PHE A 450 -37.78 -40.16 -4.74
N ASN A 451 -37.43 -39.92 -3.47
CA ASN A 451 -38.14 -40.33 -2.26
C ASN A 451 -38.78 -41.74 -2.33
N ARG A 452 -37.96 -42.77 -2.52
CA ARG A 452 -38.35 -44.19 -2.47
C ARG A 452 -37.53 -44.91 -1.40
N PRO A 453 -37.82 -44.67 -0.10
CA PRO A 453 -37.09 -45.30 0.98
C PRO A 453 -37.22 -46.82 0.90
N GLN A 454 -36.12 -47.52 1.15
CA GLN A 454 -36.11 -48.96 1.39
C GLN A 454 -35.96 -49.20 2.90
N PHE A 455 -36.46 -50.34 3.38
CA PHE A 455 -36.25 -50.69 4.79
C PHE A 455 -34.78 -50.98 5.03
N ASP A 456 -34.11 -50.09 5.77
CA ASP A 456 -32.75 -50.25 6.26
C ASP A 456 -32.73 -49.95 7.76
N PRO A 457 -32.22 -50.87 8.62
CA PRO A 457 -32.12 -50.63 10.07
C PRO A 457 -31.29 -49.38 10.43
N GLU A 458 -30.46 -48.88 9.51
CA GLU A 458 -29.60 -47.71 9.73
C GLU A 458 -30.25 -46.38 9.37
N ALA A 459 -31.46 -46.39 8.81
CA ALA A 459 -32.16 -45.16 8.39
C ALA A 459 -32.36 -44.16 9.54
N ILE A 460 -32.58 -44.64 10.77
CA ILE A 460 -32.73 -43.79 11.95
C ILE A 460 -31.41 -43.10 12.29
N ALA A 461 -30.31 -43.87 12.34
CA ALA A 461 -28.99 -43.34 12.63
C ALA A 461 -28.50 -42.36 11.54
N ALA A 462 -28.74 -42.69 10.27
CA ALA A 462 -28.44 -41.83 9.12
C ALA A 462 -29.21 -40.50 9.19
N ARG A 463 -30.51 -40.54 9.48
CA ARG A 463 -31.32 -39.34 9.66
C ARG A 463 -30.79 -38.46 10.80
N ASN A 464 -30.50 -39.06 11.94
CA ASN A 464 -29.95 -38.33 13.09
C ASN A 464 -28.63 -37.65 12.71
N ARG A 465 -27.70 -38.35 12.05
CA ARG A 465 -26.42 -37.75 11.59
C ARG A 465 -26.63 -36.52 10.70
N LEU A 466 -27.53 -36.60 9.72
CA LEU A 466 -27.84 -35.49 8.81
C LEU A 466 -28.44 -34.30 9.58
N LEU A 467 -29.39 -34.55 10.48
CA LEU A 467 -30.05 -33.50 11.28
C LEU A 467 -29.09 -32.87 12.30
N THR A 468 -28.24 -33.67 12.96
CA THR A 468 -27.22 -33.17 13.88
C THR A 468 -26.20 -32.30 13.14
N ARG A 469 -25.81 -32.67 11.92
CA ARG A 469 -24.92 -31.83 11.09
C ARG A 469 -25.58 -30.50 10.72
N ALA A 470 -26.85 -30.52 10.34
CA ALA A 470 -27.62 -29.30 10.08
C ALA A 470 -27.71 -28.43 11.35
N SER A 471 -28.02 -29.02 12.50
CA SER A 471 -28.05 -28.34 13.79
C SER A 471 -26.70 -27.73 14.15
N LYS A 472 -25.59 -28.41 13.87
CA LYS A 472 -24.24 -27.89 14.09
C LYS A 472 -23.96 -26.65 13.23
N LEU A 473 -24.27 -26.72 11.94
CA LEU A 473 -24.09 -25.57 11.03
C LEU A 473 -24.93 -24.37 11.47
N VAL A 474 -26.20 -24.59 11.85
CA VAL A 474 -27.06 -23.56 12.45
C VAL A 474 -26.41 -23.01 13.74
N GLY A 475 -25.94 -23.87 14.63
CA GLY A 475 -25.32 -23.46 15.89
C GLY A 475 -24.06 -22.60 15.68
N VAL A 476 -23.24 -22.93 14.68
CA VAL A 476 -22.07 -22.15 14.28
C VAL A 476 -22.49 -20.80 13.69
N MET A 477 -23.46 -20.78 12.76
CA MET A 477 -24.00 -19.53 12.19
C MET A 477 -24.62 -18.63 13.25
N LEU A 478 -25.33 -19.20 14.23
CA LEU A 478 -25.91 -18.44 15.33
C LEU A 478 -24.84 -17.84 16.25
N ARG A 479 -23.74 -18.56 16.53
CA ARG A 479 -22.60 -18.00 17.27
C ARG A 479 -21.97 -16.82 16.53
N TRP A 480 -21.77 -16.96 15.23
CA TRP A 480 -21.29 -15.87 14.40
C TRP A 480 -22.26 -14.68 14.40
N ARG A 481 -23.57 -14.95 14.28
CA ARG A 481 -24.63 -13.93 14.37
C ARG A 481 -24.66 -13.21 15.72
N LYS A 482 -24.34 -13.89 16.83
CA LYS A 482 -24.24 -13.22 18.15
C LYS A 482 -23.17 -12.14 18.15
N TYR A 483 -22.05 -12.39 17.47
CA TYR A 483 -20.96 -11.42 17.32
C TYR A 483 -21.33 -10.32 16.31
N THR A 484 -21.74 -10.68 15.09
CA THR A 484 -21.97 -9.70 14.01
C THR A 484 -23.33 -8.99 14.07
N GLY A 485 -24.24 -9.44 14.94
CA GLY A 485 -25.66 -9.18 14.79
C GLY A 485 -26.20 -9.81 13.49
N ASP A 486 -27.33 -9.28 12.99
CA ASP A 486 -27.92 -9.73 11.71
C ASP A 486 -27.31 -9.05 10.47
N LYS A 487 -26.11 -8.45 10.63
CA LYS A 487 -25.34 -7.90 9.51
C LYS A 487 -25.13 -9.01 8.46
N LEU A 488 -25.32 -8.66 7.19
CA LEU A 488 -25.23 -9.56 6.02
C LEU A 488 -26.27 -10.70 5.95
N GLY A 489 -27.17 -10.86 6.93
CA GLY A 489 -28.30 -11.80 6.85
C GLY A 489 -28.02 -13.22 7.34
N ALA A 490 -27.11 -13.40 8.31
CA ALA A 490 -26.84 -14.71 8.91
C ALA A 490 -28.10 -15.42 9.47
N GLY A 491 -29.07 -14.66 10.02
CA GLY A 491 -30.35 -15.21 10.46
C GLY A 491 -31.19 -15.77 9.31
N ALA A 492 -31.21 -15.09 8.16
CA ALA A 492 -31.91 -15.57 6.97
C ALA A 492 -31.29 -16.86 6.42
N LEU A 493 -29.96 -17.01 6.48
CA LEU A 493 -29.28 -18.27 6.13
C LEU A 493 -29.67 -19.41 7.08
N CYS A 494 -29.77 -19.16 8.39
CA CYS A 494 -30.23 -20.15 9.35
C CYS A 494 -31.64 -20.64 9.01
N VAL A 495 -32.57 -19.70 8.78
CA VAL A 495 -33.97 -20.01 8.41
C VAL A 495 -34.02 -20.80 7.09
N ARG A 496 -33.22 -20.39 6.10
CA ARG A 496 -33.11 -21.07 4.81
C ARG A 496 -32.64 -22.52 4.98
N LEU A 497 -31.55 -22.74 5.71
CA LEU A 497 -31.02 -24.08 5.98
C LEU A 497 -32.04 -24.96 6.73
N ILE A 498 -32.73 -24.41 7.72
CA ILE A 498 -33.76 -25.13 8.46
C ILE A 498 -34.91 -25.55 7.54
N ASN A 499 -35.45 -24.62 6.75
CA ASN A 499 -36.63 -24.86 5.92
C ASN A 499 -36.34 -25.76 4.72
N ASN A 500 -35.18 -25.59 4.08
CA ASN A 500 -34.88 -26.24 2.81
C ASN A 500 -34.05 -27.52 2.98
N TYR A 501 -33.36 -27.70 4.11
CA TYR A 501 -32.54 -28.89 4.36
C TYR A 501 -33.01 -29.70 5.58
N ALA A 502 -33.04 -29.10 6.77
CA ALA A 502 -33.31 -29.85 8.00
C ALA A 502 -34.77 -30.35 8.10
N LEU A 503 -35.75 -29.49 7.82
CA LEU A 503 -37.17 -29.80 7.97
C LEU A 503 -37.66 -30.90 7.01
N PRO A 504 -37.28 -30.94 5.71
CA PRO A 504 -37.62 -32.06 4.84
C PRO A 504 -37.08 -33.40 5.36
N ILE A 505 -35.86 -33.42 5.89
CA ILE A 505 -35.24 -34.62 6.48
C ILE A 505 -35.99 -35.04 7.75
N ALA A 506 -36.32 -34.09 8.64
CA ALA A 506 -37.05 -34.36 9.88
C ALA A 506 -38.46 -34.92 9.61
N ARG A 507 -39.17 -34.38 8.62
CA ARG A 507 -40.52 -34.84 8.22
C ARG A 507 -40.54 -36.27 7.70
N SER A 508 -39.44 -36.77 7.12
CA SER A 508 -39.32 -38.16 6.66
C SER A 508 -39.34 -39.21 7.79
N GLY A 509 -39.16 -38.78 9.04
CA GLY A 509 -39.17 -39.66 10.21
C GLY A 509 -39.34 -38.85 11.50
N TRP A 510 -40.46 -38.15 11.59
CA TRP A 510 -40.75 -37.20 12.68
C TRP A 510 -40.69 -37.85 14.07
N GLU A 511 -41.36 -38.99 14.22
CA GLU A 511 -41.43 -39.75 15.48
C GLU A 511 -40.13 -40.50 15.81
N VAL A 512 -39.15 -40.48 14.91
CA VAL A 512 -37.92 -41.28 15.01
C VAL A 512 -36.69 -40.39 14.91
N GLY A 513 -36.59 -39.44 15.85
CA GLY A 513 -35.47 -38.50 16.02
C GLY A 513 -35.65 -37.12 15.36
N GLY A 514 -36.58 -37.00 14.40
CA GLY A 514 -36.89 -35.74 13.73
C GLY A 514 -37.42 -34.66 14.68
N GLU A 515 -38.35 -35.04 15.57
CA GLU A 515 -38.92 -34.13 16.57
C GLU A 515 -37.88 -33.60 17.56
N GLN A 516 -37.02 -34.47 18.09
CA GLN A 516 -36.00 -34.11 19.08
C GLN A 516 -34.99 -33.11 18.51
N THR A 517 -34.51 -33.35 17.28
CA THR A 517 -33.53 -32.46 16.65
C THR A 517 -34.14 -31.12 16.24
N THR A 518 -35.40 -31.13 15.77
CA THR A 518 -36.13 -29.89 15.44
C THR A 518 -36.38 -29.05 16.70
N ARG A 519 -36.70 -29.68 17.84
CA ARG A 519 -36.81 -29.00 19.14
C ARG A 519 -35.48 -28.40 19.60
N GLN A 520 -34.36 -29.12 19.46
CA GLN A 520 -33.03 -28.59 19.78
C GLN A 520 -32.67 -27.35 18.95
N VAL A 521 -32.94 -27.39 17.64
CA VAL A 521 -32.73 -26.23 16.75
C VAL A 521 -33.64 -25.06 17.10
N SER A 522 -34.90 -25.31 17.49
CA SER A 522 -35.82 -24.26 17.99
C SER A 522 -35.29 -23.61 19.25
N ILE A 523 -34.83 -24.41 20.23
CA ILE A 523 -34.26 -23.92 21.49
C ILE A 523 -33.01 -23.06 21.22
N MET A 524 -32.12 -23.51 20.33
CA MET A 524 -30.92 -22.75 19.94
C MET A 524 -31.29 -21.39 19.31
N ASN A 525 -32.33 -21.37 18.48
CA ASN A 525 -32.81 -20.15 17.85
C ASN A 525 -33.46 -19.20 18.87
N GLU A 526 -34.30 -19.73 19.77
CA GLU A 526 -34.96 -18.98 20.84
C GLU A 526 -33.95 -18.35 21.80
N GLN A 527 -32.92 -19.10 22.21
CA GLN A 527 -31.80 -18.60 23.03
C GLN A 527 -31.01 -17.50 22.31
N SER A 528 -30.83 -17.62 21.00
CA SER A 528 -30.17 -16.57 20.21
C SER A 528 -31.02 -15.32 20.03
N THR A 529 -32.36 -15.41 20.12
CA THR A 529 -33.27 -14.25 20.01
C THR A 529 -33.53 -13.56 21.34
N HIS A 530 -33.50 -14.27 22.47
CA HIS A 530 -33.76 -13.72 23.80
C HIS A 530 -32.57 -12.97 24.41
N GLU A 531 -31.34 -13.22 23.96
CA GLU A 531 -30.13 -12.49 24.40
C GLU A 531 -29.84 -11.22 23.58
N LEU A 532 -30.67 -10.93 22.56
CA LEU A 532 -30.58 -9.73 21.71
C LEU A 532 -31.61 -8.64 22.10
N VAL A 533 -32.39 -8.87 23.16
CA VAL A 533 -33.32 -7.90 23.80
C VAL A 533 -32.82 -7.63 25.20
#